data_AF-A0A7S0EJN7-F1
#
_entry.id   AF-A0A7S0EJN7-F1
#
_cell.length_a   1.000
_cell.length_b   1.000
_cell.length_c   1.000
_cell.angle_alpha   90.00
_cell.angle_beta   90.00
_cell.angle_gamma   90.00
#
_symmetry.space_group_name_H-M   'P 1'
#
loop_
_entity.id
_entity.type
_entity.pdbx_description
1 polymer ?
#
loop_
_entity_poly.entity_id
_entity_poly.type
_entity_poly.pdbx_seq_one_letter_code
_entity_poly.pdbx_strand_id
1 'polypeptide(L)'
;AAPAARRAIALRPNSCAGHLLLADSANYGGDLRAAVVGYVRAMELAEEGTYNWAKAATSTHEILMDPGCPAVFGASVPKPAWLDDPQLFKEVSAKVLETTATIDHPGAQAMGWGG
;
A
#
# COMPACT_ATOMS: atom_id res chain seq x y z
N ALA A 1 0.37 -16.72 3.94
CA ALA A 1 -0.93 -16.02 3.81
C ALA A 1 -1.81 -16.17 5.07
N ALA A 2 -2.08 -15.06 5.75
CA ALA A 2 -2.74 -14.94 7.04
C ALA A 2 -4.24 -15.35 6.99
N PRO A 3 -4.69 -16.32 7.81
CA PRO A 3 -6.09 -16.76 7.86
C PRO A 3 -7.09 -15.64 8.18
N ALA A 4 -6.69 -14.66 9.01
CA ALA A 4 -7.52 -13.52 9.38
C ALA A 4 -7.82 -12.60 8.19
N ALA A 5 -6.84 -12.37 7.29
CA ALA A 5 -7.02 -11.53 6.11
C ALA A 5 -8.00 -12.14 5.11
N ARG A 6 -7.90 -13.45 4.85
CA ARG A 6 -8.87 -14.18 4.01
C ARG A 6 -10.29 -14.11 4.57
N ARG A 7 -10.44 -14.21 5.89
CA ARG A 7 -11.73 -14.09 6.56
C ARG A 7 -12.28 -12.66 6.47
N ALA A 8 -11.45 -11.64 6.61
CA ALA A 8 -11.83 -10.25 6.45
C ALA A 8 -12.35 -9.97 5.03
N ILE A 9 -11.67 -10.47 4.00
CA ILE A 9 -12.10 -10.33 2.59
C ILE A 9 -13.40 -11.10 2.34
N ALA A 10 -13.54 -12.32 2.89
CA ALA A 10 -14.78 -13.10 2.74
C ALA A 10 -16.00 -12.40 3.37
N LEU A 11 -15.80 -11.68 4.48
CA LEU A 11 -16.84 -10.93 5.17
C LEU A 11 -17.11 -9.57 4.52
N ARG A 12 -16.07 -8.91 3.98
CA ARG A 12 -16.13 -7.61 3.31
C ARG A 12 -15.21 -7.60 2.09
N PRO A 13 -15.68 -8.06 0.92
CA PRO A 13 -14.83 -8.20 -0.27
C PRO A 13 -14.33 -6.86 -0.82
N ASN A 14 -15.00 -5.76 -0.47
CA ASN A 14 -14.64 -4.39 -0.86
C ASN A 14 -13.85 -3.65 0.25
N SER A 15 -13.33 -4.35 1.26
CA SER A 15 -12.49 -3.73 2.27
C SER A 15 -11.06 -3.56 1.76
N CYS A 16 -10.64 -2.32 1.49
CA CYS A 16 -9.25 -2.02 1.13
C CYS A 16 -8.26 -2.54 2.18
N ALA A 17 -8.57 -2.36 3.47
CA ALA A 17 -7.75 -2.86 4.58
C ALA A 17 -7.59 -4.40 4.58
N GLY A 18 -8.64 -5.14 4.18
CA GLY A 18 -8.58 -6.59 4.07
C GLY A 18 -7.62 -7.06 2.97
N HIS A 19 -7.68 -6.43 1.79
CA HIS A 19 -6.75 -6.69 0.69
C HIS A 19 -5.32 -6.28 1.04
N LEU A 20 -5.16 -5.16 1.75
CA LEU A 20 -3.86 -4.67 2.23
C LEU A 20 -3.21 -5.64 3.22
N LEU A 21 -3.96 -6.16 4.20
CA LEU A 21 -3.47 -7.17 5.15
C LEU A 21 -3.10 -8.49 4.48
N LEU A 22 -3.84 -8.89 3.45
CA LEU A 22 -3.51 -10.10 2.68
C LEU A 22 -2.21 -9.89 1.89
N ALA A 23 -2.06 -8.73 1.25
CA ALA A 23 -0.88 -8.34 0.50
C ALA A 23 0.38 -8.31 1.40
N ASP A 24 0.31 -7.64 2.56
CA ASP A 24 1.38 -7.63 3.56
C ASP A 24 1.78 -9.05 3.94
N SER A 25 0.80 -9.92 4.22
CA SER A 25 1.08 -11.31 4.58
C SER A 25 1.72 -12.12 3.44
N ALA A 26 1.41 -11.81 2.19
CA ALA A 26 2.04 -12.44 1.03
C ALA A 26 3.47 -11.93 0.86
N ASN A 27 3.69 -10.62 1.04
CA ASN A 27 4.99 -9.97 0.98
C ASN A 27 5.95 -10.56 2.02
N TYR A 28 5.55 -10.62 3.29
CA TYR A 28 6.32 -11.28 4.35
C TYR A 28 6.56 -12.78 4.10
N GLY A 29 5.68 -13.43 3.33
CA GLY A 29 5.81 -14.83 2.95
C GLY A 29 6.67 -15.06 1.70
N GLY A 30 7.19 -14.00 1.07
CA GLY A 30 7.97 -14.08 -0.17
C GLY A 30 7.14 -14.30 -1.44
N ASP A 31 5.81 -14.35 -1.34
CA ASP A 31 4.93 -14.43 -2.51
C ASP A 31 4.68 -13.01 -3.04
N LEU A 32 5.71 -12.46 -3.68
CA LEU A 32 5.69 -11.10 -4.25
C LEU A 32 4.59 -10.93 -5.31
N ARG A 33 4.20 -12.02 -5.98
CA ARG A 33 3.09 -12.00 -6.96
C ARG A 33 1.77 -11.69 -6.27
N ALA A 34 1.45 -12.48 -5.26
CA ALA A 34 0.21 -12.32 -4.52
C ALA A 34 0.20 -10.98 -3.74
N ALA A 35 1.37 -10.53 -3.27
CA ALA A 35 1.51 -9.23 -2.61
C ALA A 35 1.12 -8.08 -3.55
N VAL A 36 1.74 -8.01 -4.73
CA VAL A 36 1.47 -6.95 -5.71
C VAL A 36 0.01 -6.95 -6.14
N VAL A 37 -0.58 -8.12 -6.45
CA VAL A 37 -2.01 -8.20 -6.80
C VAL A 37 -2.90 -7.68 -5.67
N GLY A 38 -2.60 -8.03 -4.42
CA GLY A 38 -3.36 -7.56 -3.26
C GLY A 38 -3.23 -6.07 -3.02
N TYR A 39 -2.03 -5.49 -3.17
CA TYR A 39 -1.83 -4.05 -3.04
C TYR A 39 -2.54 -3.28 -4.15
N VAL A 40 -2.47 -3.74 -5.41
CA VAL A 40 -3.23 -3.15 -6.52
C VAL A 40 -4.73 -3.14 -6.21
N ARG A 41 -5.28 -4.25 -5.72
CA ARG A 41 -6.69 -4.30 -5.33
C ARG A 41 -7.03 -3.38 -4.16
N ALA A 42 -6.12 -3.24 -3.19
CA ALA A 42 -6.29 -2.30 -2.08
C ALA A 42 -6.32 -0.84 -2.56
N MET A 43 -5.50 -0.48 -3.56
CA MET A 43 -5.52 0.85 -4.18
C MET A 43 -6.82 1.13 -4.94
N GLU A 44 -7.31 0.18 -5.73
CA GLU A 44 -8.58 0.31 -6.47
C GLU A 44 -9.79 0.54 -5.55
N LEU A 45 -9.72 0.06 -4.31
CA LEU A 45 -10.79 0.14 -3.31
C LEU A 45 -10.62 1.30 -2.33
N ALA A 46 -9.45 1.93 -2.29
CA ALA A 46 -9.15 3.04 -1.40
C ALA A 46 -9.32 4.37 -2.14
N GLU A 47 -9.74 5.40 -1.41
CA GLU A 47 -9.72 6.76 -1.96
C GLU A 47 -8.27 7.25 -2.07
N GLU A 48 -7.94 7.85 -3.22
CA GLU A 48 -6.60 8.36 -3.50
C GLU A 48 -6.16 9.41 -2.48
N GLY A 49 -4.93 9.26 -1.97
CA GLY A 49 -4.39 10.11 -0.91
C GLY A 49 -4.72 9.65 0.51
N THR A 50 -5.58 8.64 0.70
CA THR A 50 -5.75 8.02 2.03
C THR A 50 -4.55 7.17 2.43
N TYR A 51 -4.38 6.93 3.73
CA TYR A 51 -3.32 6.05 4.26
C TYR A 51 -3.31 4.64 3.63
N ASN A 52 -4.47 4.03 3.41
CA ASN A 52 -4.52 2.68 2.83
C ASN A 52 -4.09 2.68 1.36
N TRP A 53 -4.52 3.70 0.61
CA TRP A 53 -4.10 3.88 -0.77
C TRP A 53 -2.59 4.10 -0.84
N ALA A 54 -2.08 4.98 0.03
CA ALA A 54 -0.67 5.32 0.15
C ALA A 54 0.23 4.12 0.40
N LYS A 55 -0.11 3.35 1.44
CA LYS A 55 0.66 2.20 1.86
C LYS A 55 0.71 1.15 0.74
N ALA A 56 -0.42 0.90 0.09
CA ALA A 56 -0.48 -0.02 -1.04
C ALA A 56 0.35 0.46 -2.24
N ALA A 57 0.34 1.77 -2.54
CA ALA A 57 1.15 2.38 -3.59
C ALA A 57 2.66 2.21 -3.34
N THR A 58 3.12 2.62 -2.16
CA THR A 58 4.54 2.53 -1.79
C THR A 58 5.02 1.09 -1.76
N SER A 59 4.28 0.17 -1.13
CA SER A 59 4.67 -1.24 -1.07
C SER A 59 4.69 -1.92 -2.45
N THR A 60 3.78 -1.53 -3.36
CA THR A 60 3.83 -2.01 -4.74
C THR A 60 5.09 -1.51 -5.46
N HIS A 61 5.41 -0.23 -5.31
CA HIS A 61 6.60 0.37 -5.91
C HIS A 61 7.89 -0.28 -5.40
N GLU A 62 8.01 -0.48 -4.09
CA GLU A 62 9.17 -1.14 -3.46
C GLU A 62 9.42 -2.53 -4.04
N ILE A 63 8.36 -3.35 -4.16
CA ILE A 63 8.48 -4.70 -4.72
C ILE A 63 8.93 -4.64 -6.19
N LEU A 64 8.34 -3.76 -7.00
CA LEU A 64 8.63 -3.70 -8.44
C LEU A 64 10.01 -3.12 -8.77
N MET A 65 10.55 -2.29 -7.88
CA MET A 65 11.88 -1.69 -8.04
C MET A 65 13.02 -2.57 -7.50
N ASP A 66 12.72 -3.65 -6.77
CA ASP A 66 13.72 -4.60 -6.31
C ASP A 66 14.40 -5.28 -7.53
N PRO A 67 15.74 -5.22 -7.68
CA PRO A 67 16.47 -5.90 -8.74
C PRO A 67 16.29 -7.43 -8.74
N GLY A 68 15.96 -8.01 -7.58
CA GLY A 68 15.62 -9.41 -7.41
C GLY A 68 14.17 -9.74 -7.77
N CYS A 69 13.35 -8.74 -8.11
CA CYS A 69 11.97 -8.93 -8.52
C CYS A 69 11.93 -9.68 -9.87
N PRO A 70 11.24 -10.83 -9.96
CA PRO A 70 11.06 -11.56 -11.21
C PRO A 70 10.58 -10.64 -12.33
N ALA A 71 11.35 -10.54 -13.42
CA ALA A 71 11.03 -9.70 -14.59
C ALA A 71 9.61 -9.94 -15.17
N VAL A 72 9.05 -11.13 -14.89
CA VAL A 72 7.67 -11.54 -15.21
C VAL A 72 6.59 -10.66 -14.56
N PHE A 73 6.88 -9.93 -13.47
CA PHE A 73 5.93 -9.00 -12.85
C PHE A 73 5.63 -7.78 -13.71
N GLY A 74 6.62 -7.24 -14.42
CA GLY A 74 6.49 -6.00 -15.17
C GLY A 74 5.50 -6.03 -16.34
N ALA A 75 5.25 -7.19 -16.93
CA ALA A 75 4.35 -7.35 -18.09
C ALA A 75 2.97 -7.94 -17.75
N SER A 76 2.83 -8.62 -16.60
CA SER A 76 1.65 -9.45 -16.31
C SER A 76 0.75 -8.87 -15.21
N VAL A 77 1.23 -7.88 -14.46
CA VAL A 77 0.46 -7.24 -13.39
C VAL A 77 -0.14 -5.95 -13.95
N PRO A 78 -1.47 -5.76 -13.88
CA PRO A 78 -2.09 -4.47 -14.15
C PRO A 78 -1.53 -3.44 -13.17
N LYS A 79 -0.77 -2.47 -13.71
CA LYS A 79 -0.26 -1.35 -12.92
C LYS A 79 -1.16 -0.14 -13.15
N PRO A 80 -1.43 0.67 -12.12
CA PRO A 80 -1.97 2.00 -12.34
C PRO A 80 -1.02 2.83 -13.22
N ALA A 81 -1.56 3.65 -14.13
CA ALA A 81 -0.76 4.43 -15.08
C ALA A 81 0.26 5.35 -14.39
N TRP A 82 -0.04 5.80 -13.18
CA TRP A 82 0.81 6.65 -12.36
C TRP A 82 2.00 5.92 -11.71
N LEU A 83 2.01 4.59 -11.69
CA LEU A 83 3.08 3.81 -11.06
C LEU A 83 4.37 3.81 -11.90
N ASP A 84 4.22 3.94 -13.22
CA ASP A 84 5.34 4.06 -14.17
C ASP A 84 5.67 5.55 -14.47
N ASP A 85 4.92 6.51 -13.90
CA ASP A 85 5.15 7.96 -14.02
C ASP A 85 5.82 8.50 -12.75
N PRO A 86 7.13 8.84 -12.78
CA PRO A 86 7.86 9.31 -11.61
C PRO A 86 7.32 10.61 -11.00
N GLN A 87 6.72 11.48 -11.83
CA GLN A 87 6.18 12.75 -11.40
C GLN A 87 4.85 12.55 -10.68
N LEU A 88 3.97 11.74 -11.27
CA LEU A 88 2.70 11.39 -10.65
C LEU A 88 2.91 10.60 -9.35
N PHE A 89 3.88 9.67 -9.31
CA PHE A 89 4.24 8.95 -8.09
C PHE A 89 4.74 9.90 -6.98
N LYS A 90 5.50 10.94 -7.33
CA LYS A 90 5.98 11.94 -6.37
C LYS A 90 4.84 12.81 -5.81
N GLU A 91 3.92 13.25 -6.67
CA GLU A 91 2.75 14.05 -6.27
C GLU A 91 1.82 13.27 -5.34
N VAL A 92 1.56 12.02 -5.72
CA VAL A 92 0.91 11.04 -4.89
C VAL A 92 1.60 10.90 -3.53
N SER A 93 2.91 10.64 -3.52
CA SER A 93 3.68 10.39 -2.29
C SER A 93 3.72 11.61 -1.38
N ALA A 94 3.74 12.82 -1.93
CA ALA A 94 3.66 14.05 -1.16
C ALA A 94 2.31 14.20 -0.45
N LYS A 95 1.20 13.92 -1.17
CA LYS A 95 -0.17 14.00 -0.62
C LYS A 95 -0.40 13.00 0.50
N VAL A 96 0.23 11.83 0.40
CA VAL A 96 0.29 10.82 1.47
C VAL A 96 0.96 11.38 2.72
N LEU A 97 2.16 11.96 2.58
CA LEU A 97 2.93 12.48 3.71
C LEU A 97 2.17 13.60 4.44
N GLU A 98 1.52 14.50 3.69
CA GLU A 98 0.64 15.55 4.24
C GLU A 98 -0.55 14.97 5.01
N THR A 99 -1.17 13.91 4.49
CA THR A 99 -2.31 13.23 5.12
C THR A 99 -1.91 12.43 6.36
N THR A 100 -0.68 11.90 6.41
CA THR A 100 -0.16 11.22 7.60
C THR A 100 0.37 12.19 8.66
N ALA A 101 0.87 13.36 8.27
CA ALA A 101 1.27 14.43 9.19
C ALA A 101 0.06 15.05 9.92
N THR A 102 -1.13 15.00 9.33
CA THR A 102 -2.37 15.44 9.97
C THR A 102 -3.03 14.38 10.87
N ILE A 103 -2.54 13.14 10.85
CA ILE A 103 -2.90 12.07 11.81
C ILE A 103 -2.02 12.15 13.07
N ASP A 104 -1.02 13.04 13.11
CA ASP A 104 -0.32 13.37 14.34
C ASP A 104 -1.33 14.05 15.29
N HIS A 105 -1.62 13.37 16.39
CA HIS A 105 -2.70 13.67 17.32
C HIS A 105 -2.68 15.16 17.76
N PRO A 106 -3.84 15.80 17.99
CA PRO A 106 -3.92 17.02 18.82
C PRO A 106 -3.57 16.77 20.31
N GLY A 107 -2.79 15.73 20.62
CA GLY A 107 -2.24 15.38 21.93
C GLY A 107 -0.71 15.37 21.98
N ALA A 108 0.01 15.46 20.86
CA ALA A 108 1.49 15.47 20.86
C ALA A 108 2.08 16.77 21.48
N GLN A 109 1.32 17.88 21.46
CA GLN A 109 1.70 19.12 22.14
C GLN A 109 1.51 19.08 23.68
N ALA A 110 0.89 18.04 24.25
CA ALA A 110 0.64 17.95 25.69
C ALA A 110 1.76 17.24 26.47
N MET A 111 2.72 16.59 25.79
CA MET A 111 3.82 15.86 26.42
C MET A 111 5.13 16.49 25.96
N GLY A 112 5.53 17.56 26.65
CA GLY A 112 6.74 18.32 26.35
C GLY A 112 8.00 17.45 26.32
N TRP A 113 8.45 17.11 25.12
CA TRP A 113 9.82 16.68 24.85
C TRP A 113 10.48 17.78 24.02
N GLY A 114 10.84 18.85 24.73
CA GLY A 114 11.95 19.71 24.34
C GLY A 114 13.24 19.10 24.88
N GLY A 115 14.26 19.04 24.04
CA GLY A 115 15.60 18.58 24.37
C GLY A 115 16.47 18.58 23.13
#